data_AF-A0A940E553-F1
#
_entry.id   AF-A0A940E553-F1
#
_cell.length_a   1.000
_cell.length_b   1.000
_cell.length_c   1.000
_cell.angle_alpha   90.00
_cell.angle_beta   90.00
_cell.angle_gamma   90.00
#
_symmetry.space_group_name_H-M   'P 1'
#
loop_
_entity.id
_entity.type
_entity.pdbx_description
1 polymer ?
#
loop_
_entity_poly.entity_id
_entity_poly.type
_entity_poly.pdbx_seq_one_letter_code
_entity_poly.pdbx_strand_id
1 'polypeptide(L)'
;MKSDRNPPPETPPLCPLCGRPIPPGVPQSRHHLTPKLRGGKGGPTVLLHQVCHSTIHKTLSETELARRYNSVEALRGHPDLARFFAWVAGRPPGWKGKIR
;
A
#
# COMPACT_ATOMS: atom_id res chain seq x y z
N MET A 1 30.35 1.10 -18.55
CA MET A 1 29.31 0.92 -17.51
C MET A 1 28.09 0.22 -18.12
N LYS A 2 27.94 -1.10 -17.91
CA LYS A 2 26.74 -1.82 -18.37
C LYS A 2 25.64 -1.55 -17.35
N SER A 3 24.59 -0.84 -17.75
CA SER A 3 23.42 -0.63 -16.90
C SER A 3 22.73 -1.98 -16.71
N ASP A 4 22.83 -2.55 -15.51
CA ASP A 4 21.99 -3.64 -15.02
C ASP A 4 20.52 -3.23 -15.05
N ARG A 5 19.93 -3.27 -16.25
CA ARG A 5 18.49 -3.10 -16.42
C ARG A 5 17.88 -4.48 -16.27
N ASN A 6 17.71 -4.91 -15.02
CA ASN A 6 16.91 -6.08 -14.70
C ASN A 6 15.51 -5.87 -15.31
N PRO A 7 15.03 -6.74 -16.21
CA PRO A 7 13.68 -6.61 -16.74
C PRO A 7 12.68 -6.65 -15.58
N PRO A 8 11.58 -5.87 -15.64
CA PRO A 8 10.55 -5.97 -14.62
C PRO A 8 10.02 -7.42 -14.55
N PRO A 9 9.64 -7.90 -13.37
CA PRO A 9 9.09 -9.26 -13.24
C PRO A 9 7.88 -9.43 -14.16
N GLU A 10 7.80 -10.58 -14.84
CA GLU A 10 6.74 -10.89 -15.81
C GLU A 10 5.34 -10.88 -15.17
N THR A 11 5.27 -11.13 -13.86
CA THR A 11 4.05 -11.01 -13.07
C THR A 11 4.11 -9.78 -12.16
N PRO A 12 3.14 -8.84 -12.25
CA PRO A 12 3.10 -7.70 -11.35
C PRO A 12 2.92 -8.11 -9.89
N PRO A 13 3.59 -7.45 -8.92
CA PRO A 13 3.40 -7.74 -7.51
C PRO A 13 1.97 -7.42 -7.07
N LEU A 14 1.44 -8.17 -6.11
CA LEU A 14 0.11 -7.91 -5.55
C LEU A 14 0.18 -6.86 -4.44
N CYS A 15 -0.81 -5.98 -4.40
CA CYS A 15 -1.02 -5.08 -3.27
C CYS A 15 -1.55 -5.90 -2.08
N PRO A 16 -0.83 -5.98 -0.94
CA PRO A 16 -1.22 -6.82 0.19
C PRO A 16 -2.55 -6.40 0.87
N LEU A 17 -3.03 -5.18 0.60
CA LEU A 17 -4.25 -4.66 1.19
C LEU A 17 -5.49 -4.99 0.36
N CYS A 18 -5.48 -4.66 -0.94
CA CYS A 18 -6.63 -4.86 -1.82
C CYS A 18 -6.53 -6.11 -2.71
N GLY A 19 -5.39 -6.80 -2.74
CA GLY A 19 -5.17 -8.01 -3.54
C GLY A 19 -4.98 -7.80 -5.04
N ARG A 20 -5.19 -6.59 -5.58
CA ARG A 20 -4.99 -6.32 -7.01
C ARG A 20 -3.50 -6.34 -7.38
N PRO A 21 -3.14 -6.77 -8.60
CA PRO A 21 -1.80 -6.56 -9.11
C PRO A 21 -1.47 -5.07 -9.22
N ILE A 22 -0.18 -4.74 -9.10
CA ILE A 22 0.38 -3.39 -9.28
C ILE A 22 1.23 -3.40 -10.57
N PRO A 23 0.61 -3.21 -11.76
CA PRO A 23 1.36 -3.16 -13.01
C PRO A 23 2.42 -2.05 -13.03
N PRO A 24 3.49 -2.22 -13.84
CA PRO A 24 4.40 -1.12 -14.15
C PRO A 24 3.65 0.12 -14.63
N GLY A 25 4.12 1.31 -14.26
CA GLY A 25 3.50 2.59 -14.65
C GLY A 25 2.22 2.97 -13.89
N VAL A 26 1.68 2.08 -13.05
CA VAL A 26 0.60 2.45 -12.12
C VAL A 26 1.22 3.19 -10.90
N PRO A 27 0.65 4.34 -10.47
CA PRO A 27 1.12 5.05 -9.29
C PRO A 27 1.16 4.14 -8.06
N GLN A 28 2.33 4.05 -7.45
CA GLN A 28 2.62 3.12 -6.36
C GLN A 28 3.72 3.70 -5.47
N SER A 29 3.76 3.25 -4.22
CA SER A 29 4.76 3.71 -3.25
C SER A 29 4.97 2.68 -2.15
N ARG A 30 6.16 2.72 -1.54
CA ARG A 30 6.46 1.91 -0.35
C ARG A 30 5.89 2.59 0.88
N HIS A 31 5.02 1.89 1.59
CA HIS A 31 4.47 2.32 2.87
C HIS A 31 5.24 1.69 4.03
N HIS A 32 5.56 2.47 5.06
CA HIS A 32 6.17 1.95 6.29
C HIS A 32 5.06 1.56 7.24
N LEU A 33 5.01 0.29 7.64
CA LEU A 33 3.96 -0.20 8.54
C LEU A 33 4.04 0.50 9.91
N THR A 34 5.26 0.77 10.39
CA THR A 34 5.50 1.71 11.48
C THR A 34 6.05 3.01 10.89
N PRO A 35 5.43 4.19 11.15
CA PRO A 35 5.93 5.47 10.64
C PRO A 35 7.39 5.73 11.03
N LYS A 36 8.18 6.32 10.13
CA LYS A 36 9.59 6.66 10.39
C LYS A 36 9.75 7.55 11.63
N LEU A 37 8.86 8.53 11.80
CA LEU A 37 8.82 9.44 12.96
C LEU A 37 8.39 8.76 14.27
N ARG A 38 8.03 7.48 14.23
CA ARG A 38 7.67 6.65 15.40
C ARG A 38 8.63 5.46 15.56
N GLY A 39 9.86 5.60 15.06
CA GLY A 39 10.90 4.58 15.19
C GLY A 39 10.91 3.51 14.09
N GLY A 40 10.05 3.61 13.07
CA GLY A 40 9.97 2.63 11.98
C GLY A 40 11.04 2.75 10.90
N LYS A 41 12.10 3.54 11.10
CA LYS A 41 13.19 3.67 10.12
C LYS A 41 13.90 2.32 9.95
N GLY A 42 13.99 1.83 8.72
CA GLY A 42 14.56 0.51 8.43
C GLY A 42 13.61 -0.66 8.78
N GLY A 43 12.41 -0.38 9.26
CA GLY A 43 11.39 -1.39 9.56
C GLY A 43 10.70 -1.94 8.30
N PRO A 44 9.73 -2.85 8.49
CA PRO A 44 9.04 -3.50 7.38
C PRO A 44 8.27 -2.48 6.54
N THR A 45 8.40 -2.61 5.23
CA THR A 45 7.71 -1.79 4.24
C THR A 45 7.01 -2.66 3.21
N VAL A 46 5.85 -2.22 2.75
CA VAL A 46 5.04 -2.92 1.75
C VAL A 46 4.82 -2.04 0.53
N LEU A 47 4.82 -2.64 -0.66
CA LEU A 47 4.50 -1.96 -1.91
C LEU A 47 2.98 -1.88 -2.07
N LEU A 48 2.44 -0.66 -2.20
CA LEU A 48 1.01 -0.41 -2.32
C LEU A 48 0.72 0.40 -3.59
N HIS A 49 -0.48 0.25 -4.14
CA HIS A 49 -1.03 1.29 -5.02
C HIS A 49 -1.08 2.62 -4.26
N GLN A 50 -0.84 3.73 -4.96
CA GLN A 50 -0.89 5.06 -4.36
C GLN A 50 -2.27 5.33 -3.73
N VAL A 51 -3.35 4.87 -4.35
CA VAL A 51 -4.70 5.02 -3.82
C VAL A 51 -4.89 4.32 -2.47
N CYS A 52 -4.33 3.11 -2.30
CA CYS A 52 -4.42 2.37 -1.03
C CYS A 52 -3.59 3.06 0.05
N HIS A 53 -2.39 3.52 -0.31
CA HIS A 53 -1.54 4.29 0.59
C HIS A 53 -2.22 5.59 1.06
N SER A 54 -2.78 6.37 0.13
CA SER A 54 -3.48 7.60 0.47
C SER A 54 -4.70 7.35 1.37
N THR A 55 -5.46 6.27 1.16
CA THR A 55 -6.58 5.93 2.05
C THR A 55 -6.11 5.68 3.48
N ILE A 56 -5.01 4.93 3.69
CA ILE A 56 -4.47 4.68 5.03
C ILE A 56 -4.21 6.00 5.77
N HIS A 57 -3.50 6.94 5.14
CA HIS A 57 -3.16 8.22 5.77
C HIS A 57 -4.33 9.21 5.87
N LYS A 58 -5.42 8.98 5.14
CA LYS A 58 -6.67 9.71 5.36
C LYS A 58 -7.49 9.16 6.51
N THR A 59 -7.41 7.85 6.75
CA THR A 59 -8.21 7.17 7.79
C THR A 59 -7.50 7.15 9.14
N LEU A 60 -6.17 6.99 9.16
CA LEU A 60 -5.39 6.78 10.38
C LEU A 60 -4.33 7.85 10.56
N SER A 61 -4.20 8.34 11.79
CA SER A 61 -3.04 9.12 12.21
C SER A 61 -1.78 8.26 12.29
N GLU A 62 -0.60 8.90 12.24
CA GLU A 62 0.68 8.20 12.46
C GLU A 62 0.74 7.48 13.82
N THR A 63 0.08 8.04 14.84
CA THR A 63 0.05 7.45 16.18
C THR A 63 -0.80 6.18 16.22
N GLU A 64 -1.95 6.17 15.55
CA GLU A 64 -2.80 4.97 15.46
C GLU A 64 -2.11 3.87 14.63
N LEU A 65 -1.50 4.25 13.50
CA LEU A 65 -0.65 3.37 12.71
C LEU A 65 0.41 2.70 13.57
N ALA A 66 1.22 3.49 14.29
CA ALA A 66 2.32 2.96 15.09
C ALA A 66 1.88 2.03 16.23
N ARG A 67 0.72 2.29 16.85
CA ARG A 67 0.27 1.59 18.06
C ARG A 67 -0.62 0.39 17.81
N ARG A 68 -1.50 0.47 16.81
CA ARG A 68 -2.61 -0.49 16.61
C ARG A 68 -2.63 -1.11 15.22
N TYR A 69 -2.10 -0.42 14.21
CA TYR A 69 -2.26 -0.79 12.81
C TYR A 69 -0.91 -0.88 12.07
N ASN A 70 0.12 -1.40 12.74
CA ASN A 70 1.48 -1.52 12.24
C ASN A 70 1.78 -2.86 11.54
N SER A 71 0.74 -3.55 11.07
CA SER A 71 0.85 -4.76 10.25
C SER A 71 -0.18 -4.75 9.13
N VAL A 72 0.02 -5.58 8.10
CA VAL A 72 -0.94 -5.73 6.99
C VAL A 72 -2.27 -6.27 7.51
N GLU A 73 -2.23 -7.24 8.40
CA GLU A 73 -3.39 -7.88 9.01
C GLU A 73 -4.21 -6.86 9.80
N ALA A 74 -3.54 -6.03 10.60
CA ALA A 74 -4.21 -4.99 11.37
C ALA A 74 -4.85 -3.93 10.46
N LEU A 75 -4.15 -3.48 9.41
CA LEU A 75 -4.70 -2.54 8.42
C LEU A 75 -5.93 -3.12 7.72
N ARG A 76 -5.90 -4.40 7.36
CA ARG A 76 -7.05 -5.11 6.76
C ARG A 76 -8.19 -5.32 7.77
N GLY A 77 -7.91 -5.33 9.06
CA GLY A 77 -8.89 -5.45 10.15
C GLY A 77 -9.61 -4.15 10.51
N HIS A 78 -9.10 -2.99 10.12
CA HIS A 78 -9.79 -1.71 10.38
C HIS A 78 -11.08 -1.63 9.55
N PRO A 79 -12.26 -1.36 10.15
CA PRO A 79 -13.55 -1.48 9.47
C PRO A 79 -13.68 -0.63 8.21
N ASP A 80 -13.27 0.64 8.26
CA ASP A 80 -13.36 1.53 7.08
C ASP A 80 -12.35 1.17 5.99
N LEU A 81 -11.13 0.79 6.36
CA LEU A 81 -10.12 0.34 5.41
C LEU A 81 -10.53 -0.97 4.74
N ALA A 82 -11.06 -1.93 5.52
CA ALA A 82 -11.55 -3.21 5.02
C ALA A 82 -12.64 -3.01 3.96
N ARG A 83 -13.63 -2.15 4.24
CA ARG A 83 -14.69 -1.78 3.29
C ARG A 83 -14.11 -1.18 2.01
N PHE A 84 -13.16 -0.27 2.14
CA PHE A 84 -12.49 0.34 1.00
C PHE A 84 -11.70 -0.69 0.17
N PHE A 85 -10.92 -1.56 0.82
CA PHE A 85 -10.10 -2.58 0.15
C PHE A 85 -10.98 -3.60 -0.59
N ALA A 86 -12.08 -4.04 0.00
CA ALA A 86 -13.03 -4.93 -0.65
C ALA A 86 -13.67 -4.28 -1.89
N TRP A 87 -14.08 -3.02 -1.78
CA TRP A 87 -14.64 -2.27 -2.91
C TRP A 87 -13.62 -2.02 -4.02
N VAL A 88 -12.39 -1.62 -3.68
CA VAL A 88 -11.36 -1.31 -4.68
C VAL A 88 -10.82 -2.58 -5.36
N ALA A 89 -10.92 -3.75 -4.71
CA ALA A 89 -10.51 -5.03 -5.28
C ALA A 89 -11.26 -5.36 -6.58
N GLY A 90 -12.52 -4.93 -6.72
CA GLY A 90 -13.32 -5.10 -7.94
C GLY A 90 -12.99 -4.12 -9.07
N ARG A 91 -12.01 -3.23 -8.91
CA ARG A 91 -11.60 -2.26 -9.94
C ARG A 91 -10.47 -2.80 -10.82
N PRO A 92 -10.36 -2.35 -12.09
CA PRO A 92 -9.21 -2.72 -12.93
C PRO A 92 -7.86 -2.43 -12.26
N PRO A 93 -6.80 -3.22 -12.51
CA PRO A 93 -5.48 -3.00 -11.88
C PRO A 93 -4.91 -1.59 -12.09
N GLY A 94 -5.14 -1.00 -13.26
CA GLY A 94 -4.72 0.36 -13.59
C GLY A 94 -5.60 1.48 -13.02
N TRP A 95 -6.67 1.15 -12.29
CA TRP A 95 -7.56 2.15 -11.70
C TRP A 95 -6.83 2.93 -10.61
N LYS A 96 -6.69 4.25 -10.82
CA LYS A 96 -5.91 5.16 -9.97
C LYS A 96 -6.75 5.77 -8.84
N GLY A 97 -8.06 5.81 -9.00
CA GLY A 97 -8.99 6.48 -8.09
C GLY A 97 -8.76 7.98 -7.97
N LYS A 98 -9.75 8.67 -7.39
CA LYS A 98 -9.58 10.04 -6.89
C LYS A 98 -9.91 10.01 -5.40
N ILE A 99 -8.87 10.14 -4.60
CA ILE A 99 -8.98 10.25 -3.16
C ILE A 99 -9.36 11.72 -2.87
N ARG A 100 -10.67 12.05 -2.91
CA ARG A 100 -11.18 13.39 -2.56
C ARG A 100 -10.95 13.66 -1.09
#